data_AF-A0AAE1VRG3-F1
#
_entry.id   AF-A0AAE1VRG3-F1
#
_cell.length_a   1.000
_cell.length_b   1.000
_cell.length_c   1.000
_cell.angle_alpha   90.00
_cell.angle_beta   90.00
_cell.angle_gamma   90.00
#
_symmetry.space_group_name_H-M   'P 1'
#
loop_
_entity.id
_entity.type
_entity.pdbx_description
1 polymer ?
#
loop_
_entity_poly.entity_id
_entity_poly.type
_entity_poly.pdbx_seq_one_letter_code
_entity_poly.pdbx_strand_id
1 'polypeptide(L)'
;MPYAAAFVILKHPALSHLMSRKRNTIVATGLLVFAAAGLSFPFYMATRSSRATPVIDSSKPLPPQATFRGPYINTGSRDIGPDHQTYPKK
;
A
#
# COMPACT_ATOMS: atom_id res chain seq x y z
N MET A 1 37.18 45.65 11.63
CA MET A 1 35.97 44.98 11.07
C MET A 1 36.33 43.62 10.44
N PRO A 2 36.66 42.57 11.23
CA PRO A 2 37.07 41.25 10.69
C PRO A 2 35.90 40.28 10.38
N TYR A 3 34.68 40.56 10.86
CA TYR A 3 33.55 39.64 10.73
C TYR A 3 33.00 39.49 9.30
N ALA A 4 33.21 40.49 8.44
CA ALA A 4 32.74 40.44 7.05
C ALA A 4 33.50 39.40 6.20
N ALA A 5 34.80 39.20 6.44
CA ALA A 5 35.62 38.24 5.70
C ALA A 5 35.28 36.78 6.06
N ALA A 6 35.00 36.49 7.34
CA ALA A 6 34.61 35.16 7.78
C ALA A 6 33.27 34.69 7.18
N PHE A 7 32.33 35.62 6.99
CA PHE A 7 31.02 35.31 6.39
C PHE A 7 31.12 35.02 4.87
N VAL A 8 32.08 35.66 4.19
CA VAL A 8 32.35 35.43 2.75
C VAL A 8 33.02 34.06 2.53
N ILE A 9 33.94 33.64 3.42
CA ILE A 9 34.62 32.34 3.34
C ILE A 9 33.62 31.17 3.54
N LEU A 10 32.62 31.34 4.40
CA LEU A 10 31.59 30.32 4.65
C LEU A 10 30.63 30.13 3.45
N LYS A 11 30.60 31.09 2.52
CA LYS A 11 29.69 31.14 1.36
C LYS A 11 30.44 30.94 0.04
N HIS A 12 31.44 30.05 0.04
CA HIS A 12 32.17 29.72 -1.19
C HIS A 12 31.27 28.94 -2.18
N PRO A 13 31.10 29.40 -3.44
CA PRO A 13 30.17 28.80 -4.41
C PRO A 13 30.52 27.35 -4.79
N ALA A 14 31.80 26.98 -4.72
CA ALA A 14 32.23 25.59 -4.96
C ALA A 14 31.77 24.62 -3.84
N LEU A 15 31.83 25.08 -2.59
CA LEU A 15 31.41 24.28 -1.43
C LEU A 15 29.89 24.14 -1.38
N SER A 16 29.15 25.19 -1.74
CA SER A 16 27.68 25.14 -1.81
C SER A 16 27.19 24.23 -2.95
N HIS A 17 27.86 24.23 -4.10
CA HIS A 17 27.57 23.31 -5.22
C HIS A 17 27.83 21.84 -4.83
N LEU A 18 28.92 21.57 -4.11
CA LEU A 18 29.24 20.23 -3.61
C LEU A 18 28.20 19.74 -2.57
N MET A 19 27.82 20.60 -1.61
CA MET A 19 26.78 20.28 -0.63
C MET A 19 25.40 20.08 -1.28
N SER A 20 25.09 20.81 -2.35
CA SER A 20 23.87 20.62 -3.14
C SER A 20 23.89 19.28 -3.89
N ARG A 21 24.98 18.96 -4.59
CA ARG A 21 25.10 17.70 -5.36
C ARG A 21 24.98 16.47 -4.45
N LYS A 22 25.63 16.46 -3.28
CA LYS A 22 25.51 15.36 -2.30
C LYS A 22 24.06 15.14 -1.86
N ARG A 23 23.35 16.22 -1.50
CA ARG A 23 21.93 16.13 -1.10
C ARG A 23 21.05 15.60 -2.23
N ASN A 24 21.26 16.09 -3.46
CA ASN A 24 20.51 15.63 -4.63
C ASN A 24 20.75 14.14 -4.92
N THR A 25 21.98 13.64 -4.75
CA THR A 25 22.28 12.21 -4.89
C THR A 25 21.53 11.38 -3.85
N ILE A 26 21.48 11.81 -2.59
CA ILE A 26 20.72 11.12 -1.54
C ILE A 26 19.24 11.08 -1.88
N VAL A 27 18.65 12.22 -2.26
CA VAL A 27 17.23 12.30 -2.62
C VAL A 27 16.92 11.44 -3.85
N ALA A 28 17.74 11.51 -4.90
CA ALA A 28 17.55 10.73 -6.12
C ALA A 28 17.60 9.22 -5.83
N THR A 29 18.55 8.80 -4.98
CA THR A 29 18.67 7.38 -4.59
C THR A 29 17.46 6.94 -3.78
N GLY A 30 17.03 7.74 -2.81
CA GLY A 30 15.82 7.45 -2.01
C GLY A 30 14.56 7.37 -2.87
N LEU A 31 14.39 8.31 -3.80
CA LEU A 31 13.24 8.32 -4.72
C LEU A 31 13.24 7.09 -5.62
N LEU A 32 14.40 6.69 -6.14
CA LEU A 32 14.54 5.50 -6.98
C LEU A 32 14.15 4.22 -6.21
N VAL A 33 14.67 4.05 -5.00
CA VAL A 33 14.34 2.90 -4.14
C VAL A 33 12.86 2.88 -3.78
N PHE A 34 12.31 4.02 -3.37
CA PHE A 34 10.90 4.14 -3.03
C PHE A 34 9.98 3.81 -4.21
N ALA A 35 10.26 4.37 -5.40
CA ALA A 35 9.49 4.09 -6.60
C ALA A 35 9.59 2.63 -7.02
N ALA A 36 10.79 2.03 -6.98
CA ALA A 36 10.98 0.61 -7.31
C ALA A 36 10.21 -0.30 -6.34
N ALA A 37 10.23 -0.01 -5.04
CA ALA A 37 9.46 -0.75 -4.04
C ALA A 37 7.95 -0.60 -4.26
N GLY A 38 7.46 0.64 -4.47
CA GLY A 38 6.04 0.90 -4.70
C GLY A 38 5.51 0.25 -5.98
N LEU A 39 6.27 0.28 -7.07
CA LEU A 39 5.89 -0.33 -8.34
C LEU A 39 5.96 -1.86 -8.31
N SER A 40 6.90 -2.44 -7.54
CA SER A 40 7.02 -3.90 -7.41
C SER A 40 6.02 -4.51 -6.40
N PHE A 41 5.48 -3.71 -5.49
CA PHE A 41 4.59 -4.16 -4.42
C PHE A 41 3.35 -4.95 -4.91
N PRO A 42 2.59 -4.50 -5.93
CA PRO A 42 1.42 -5.25 -6.42
C PRO A 42 1.80 -6.65 -6.93
N PHE A 43 2.94 -6.77 -7.62
CA PHE A 43 3.42 -8.05 -8.16
C PHE A 43 3.92 -8.97 -7.04
N TYR A 44 4.62 -8.43 -6.03
CA TYR A 44 4.99 -9.19 -4.84
C TYR A 44 3.75 -9.72 -4.11
N MET A 45 2.72 -8.90 -3.93
CA MET A 45 1.47 -9.32 -3.30
C MET A 45 0.70 -10.34 -4.12
N ALA A 46 0.61 -10.17 -5.44
CA ALA A 46 -0.04 -11.13 -6.32
C ALA A 46 0.66 -12.51 -6.28
N THR A 47 1.99 -12.53 -6.34
CA THR A 47 2.79 -13.77 -6.27
C THR A 47 2.78 -14.43 -4.89
N ARG A 48 2.62 -13.65 -3.81
CA ARG A 48 2.36 -14.16 -2.46
C ARG A 48 0.95 -14.72 -2.32
N SER A 49 -0.06 -14.02 -2.82
CA SER A 49 -1.47 -14.42 -2.74
C SER A 49 -1.73 -15.72 -3.50
N SER A 50 -1.08 -15.91 -4.65
CA SER A 50 -1.21 -17.15 -5.43
C SER A 50 -0.45 -18.35 -4.84
N ARG A 51 0.55 -18.14 -3.99
CA ARG A 51 1.31 -19.20 -3.31
C ARG A 51 0.88 -19.46 -1.87
N ALA A 52 0.30 -18.47 -1.21
CA ALA A 52 -0.31 -18.64 0.11
C ALA A 52 -1.64 -19.37 -0.08
N THR A 53 -1.96 -20.28 0.83
CA THR A 53 -3.29 -20.88 0.92
C THR A 53 -4.34 -19.78 0.81
N PRO A 54 -5.26 -19.86 -0.16
CA PRO A 54 -6.24 -18.81 -0.35
C PRO A 54 -6.99 -18.61 0.97
N VAL A 55 -7.07 -17.35 1.42
CA VAL A 55 -7.75 -16.99 2.69
C VAL A 55 -9.20 -17.47 2.67
N ILE A 56 -9.76 -17.62 1.46
CA ILE A 56 -11.08 -18.17 1.20
C ILE A 56 -10.92 -19.50 0.48
N ASP A 57 -11.30 -20.57 1.14
CA ASP A 57 -11.49 -21.87 0.52
C ASP A 57 -12.75 -21.82 -0.36
N SER A 58 -12.58 -21.90 -1.69
CA SER A 58 -13.68 -21.89 -2.65
C SER A 58 -14.51 -23.18 -2.63
N SER A 59 -14.00 -24.25 -2.02
CA SER A 59 -14.75 -25.49 -1.80
C SER A 59 -15.67 -25.40 -0.59
N LYS A 60 -15.49 -24.39 0.26
CA LYS A 60 -16.30 -24.15 1.45
C LYS A 60 -17.34 -23.05 1.16
N PRO A 61 -18.60 -23.22 1.61
CA PRO A 61 -19.57 -22.13 1.53
C PRO A 61 -19.03 -20.90 2.28
N LEU A 62 -19.22 -19.74 1.67
CA LEU A 62 -18.85 -18.45 2.27
C LEU A 62 -19.53 -18.30 3.64
N PRO A 63 -18.84 -17.69 4.64
CA PRO A 63 -19.43 -17.46 5.94
C PRO A 63 -20.72 -16.62 5.78
N PRO A 64 -21.77 -16.85 6.59
CA PRO A 64 -23.06 -16.20 6.42
C PRO A 64 -22.98 -14.68 6.24
N GLN A 65 -22.05 -14.02 6.95
CA GLN A 65 -21.76 -12.59 6.88
C GLN A 65 -21.25 -12.12 5.50
N ALA A 66 -20.57 -12.99 4.75
CA ALA A 66 -20.13 -12.74 3.37
C ALA A 66 -21.18 -13.18 2.33
N THR A 67 -22.10 -14.06 2.73
CA THR A 67 -23.20 -14.58 1.89
C THR A 67 -24.48 -13.73 2.00
N PHE A 68 -24.61 -12.86 3.03
CA PHE A 68 -25.66 -11.84 3.07
C PHE A 68 -25.42 -10.81 1.96
N ARG A 69 -25.94 -11.13 0.78
CA ARG A 69 -25.90 -10.28 -0.41
C ARG A 69 -27.30 -9.77 -0.67
N GLY A 70 -27.52 -8.51 -0.33
CA GLY A 70 -28.74 -7.77 -0.65
C GLY A 70 -28.67 -6.35 -0.08
N PRO A 71 -29.53 -5.42 -0.56
CA PRO A 71 -29.62 -4.04 -0.09
C PRO A 71 -29.82 -3.87 1.43
N TYR A 72 -30.09 -4.97 2.14
CA TYR A 72 -30.45 -4.98 3.53
C TYR A 72 -29.59 -5.96 4.35
N ILE A 73 -28.35 -5.55 4.65
CA ILE A 73 -27.50 -6.22 5.63
C ILE A 73 -28.11 -6.22 7.05
N ASN A 74 -29.01 -5.27 7.34
CA ASN A 74 -29.59 -5.05 8.67
C ASN A 74 -31.03 -5.57 8.85
N THR A 75 -31.65 -6.20 7.85
CA THR A 75 -33.05 -6.70 7.97
C THR A 75 -33.13 -8.21 8.18
N GLY A 76 -32.01 -8.94 8.06
CA GLY A 76 -32.00 -10.40 8.11
C GLY A 76 -32.66 -11.09 6.91
N SER A 77 -33.18 -10.35 5.92
CA SER A 77 -33.78 -10.92 4.72
C SER A 77 -32.69 -11.44 3.78
N ARG A 78 -32.73 -12.74 3.46
CA ARG A 78 -31.77 -13.45 2.59
C ARG A 78 -32.15 -13.41 1.10
N ASP A 79 -32.98 -12.46 0.70
CA ASP A 79 -33.83 -12.63 -0.47
C ASP A 79 -33.28 -11.91 -1.71
N ILE A 80 -32.24 -12.49 -2.35
CA ILE A 80 -31.95 -12.25 -3.78
C ILE A 80 -31.39 -13.54 -4.40
N GLY A 81 -32.28 -14.36 -4.98
CA GLY A 81 -31.96 -15.49 -5.85
C GLY A 81 -32.57 -16.82 -5.37
N PRO A 82 -32.87 -17.78 -6.26
CA PRO A 82 -33.58 -19.01 -5.89
C PRO A 82 -32.78 -19.85 -4.88
N ASP A 83 -33.13 -19.74 -3.60
CA ASP A 83 -32.60 -20.61 -2.55
C ASP A 83 -33.34 -21.95 -2.59
N HIS A 84 -32.60 -23.00 -2.90
CA HIS A 84 -33.07 -24.37 -3.02
C HIS A 84 -32.93 -25.14 -1.70
N GLN A 85 -32.56 -24.45 -0.59
CA GLN A 85 -32.32 -25.08 0.69
C GLN A 85 -33.34 -24.66 1.76
N THR A 86 -33.98 -25.64 2.37
CA THR A 86 -34.78 -25.47 3.59
C THR A 86 -33.86 -25.59 4.80
N TYR A 87 -33.45 -24.46 5.37
CA TYR A 87 -32.68 -24.45 6.61
C TYR A 87 -33.63 -24.52 7.82
N PRO A 88 -33.59 -25.58 8.66
CA PRO A 88 -34.34 -25.59 9.91
C PRO A 88 -33.73 -24.57 10.88
N LYS A 89 -34.58 -23.69 11.40
CA LYS A 89 -34.23 -22.69 12.42
C LYS A 89 -33.99 -23.41 13.75
N LYS A 90 -32.78 -23.26 14.33
CA LYS A 90 -32.51 -23.56 15.75
C LYS A 90 -32.62 -22.29 16.57
#